data_AF-A0A920J623-F1
#
_entry.id   AF-A0A920J623-F1
#
_cell.length_a   1.000
_cell.length_b   1.000
_cell.length_c   1.000
_cell.angle_alpha   90.00
_cell.angle_beta   90.00
_cell.angle_gamma   90.00
#
_symmetry.space_group_name_H-M   'P 1'
#
loop_
_entity.id
_entity.type
_entity.pdbx_description
1 polymer ?
#
loop_
_entity_poly.entity_id
_entity_poly.type
_entity_poly.pdbx_seq_one_letter_code
_entity_poly.pdbx_strand_id
1 'polypeptide(L)' 'MLPVLNEEVLKMAVKLGKALNANINTPTSFARKNYFYPDSPKGYQISQMDKPIVEDGFLDIELEDGSRKE' A
#
# COMPACT_ATOMS: atom_id res chain seq x y z
N MET A 1 9.72 19.58 11.81
CA MET A 1 9.19 18.26 12.23
C MET A 1 9.61 17.22 11.18
N LEU A 2 10.15 16.08 11.61
CA LEU A 2 10.50 14.95 10.73
C LEU A 2 9.46 13.82 10.89
N PRO A 3 9.12 13.08 9.82
CA PRO A 3 8.18 11.96 9.91
C PRO A 3 8.86 10.74 10.56
N VAL A 4 8.08 9.98 11.32
CA VAL A 4 8.44 8.65 11.85
C VAL A 4 7.35 7.68 11.39
N LEU A 5 7.75 6.51 10.89
CA LEU A 5 6.80 5.50 10.44
C LEU A 5 6.05 4.92 11.65
N ASN A 6 4.72 4.79 11.52
CA ASN A 6 3.91 4.05 12.48
C ASN A 6 4.10 2.55 12.26
N GLU A 7 4.60 1.85 13.29
CA GLU A 7 4.87 0.41 13.25
C GLU A 7 3.63 -0.43 12.94
N GLU A 8 2.47 -0.08 13.50
CA GLU A 8 1.23 -0.82 13.28
C GLU A 8 0.73 -0.72 11.84
N VAL A 9 0.96 0.43 11.18
CA VAL A 9 0.63 0.59 9.75
C VAL A 9 1.45 -0.38 8.90
N LEU A 10 2.73 -0.57 9.21
CA LEU A 10 3.58 -1.54 8.50
C LEU A 10 3.10 -2.97 8.74
N LYS A 11 2.78 -3.33 9.98
CA LYS A 11 2.23 -4.67 10.31
C LYS A 11 0.92 -4.93 9.57
N MET A 12 0.03 -3.96 9.51
CA MET A 12 -1.24 -4.06 8.78
C MET A 12 -1.04 -4.21 7.28
N ALA A 13 -0.12 -3.44 6.68
CA ALA A 13 0.21 -3.56 5.26
C ALA A 13 0.72 -4.97 4.91
N VAL A 14 1.64 -5.52 5.71
CA VAL A 14 2.16 -6.88 5.52
C VAL A 14 1.07 -7.94 5.72
N LYS A 15 0.19 -7.74 6.71
CA LYS A 15 -0.95 -8.65 6.95
C LYS A 15 -1.91 -8.65 5.76
N LEU A 16 -2.22 -7.49 5.20
CA LEU A 16 -3.04 -7.35 4.00
C LEU A 16 -2.38 -8.05 2.80
N GLY A 17 -1.09 -7.80 2.55
CA GLY A 17 -0.38 -8.45 1.44
C GLY A 17 -0.43 -9.97 1.53
N LYS A 18 -0.21 -10.54 2.72
CA LYS A 18 -0.36 -11.99 2.93
C LYS A 18 -1.78 -12.50 2.70
N ALA A 19 -2.80 -11.72 3.08
CA ALA A 19 -4.20 -12.09 2.86
C ALA A 19 -4.59 -12.06 1.38
N LEU A 20 -3.91 -11.24 0.57
CA LEU A 20 -4.11 -11.11 -0.87
C LEU A 20 -3.14 -11.95 -1.70
N ASN A 21 -2.48 -12.95 -1.10
CA ASN A 21 -1.47 -13.79 -1.74
C ASN A 21 -0.36 -12.99 -2.47
N ALA A 22 -0.08 -11.78 -1.99
CA ALA A 22 0.82 -10.83 -2.63
C ALA A 22 2.26 -11.00 -2.18
N ASN A 23 3.19 -10.49 -2.98
CA ASN A 23 4.60 -10.41 -2.64
C ASN A 23 4.86 -9.27 -1.63
N ILE A 24 5.65 -9.56 -0.60
CA ILE A 24 6.11 -8.55 0.37
C ILE A 24 7.53 -8.14 0.01
N ASN A 25 7.70 -6.89 -0.41
CA ASN A 25 8.97 -6.40 -0.93
C ASN A 25 9.99 -6.07 0.17
N THR A 26 11.24 -6.47 -0.08
CA THR A 26 12.40 -6.04 0.70
C THR A 26 13.61 -5.84 -0.22
N PRO A 27 14.14 -4.61 -0.39
CA PRO A 27 13.78 -3.38 0.33
C PRO A 27 12.53 -2.67 -0.22
N THR A 28 11.81 -1.96 0.66
CA THR A 28 10.72 -1.03 0.32
C THR A 28 11.13 0.42 0.62
N SER A 29 10.50 1.41 -0.04
CA SER A 29 10.82 2.83 0.18
C SER A 29 9.60 3.75 0.12
N PHE A 30 9.65 4.86 0.87
CA PHE A 30 8.68 5.95 0.77
C PHE A 30 9.21 7.06 -0.12
N ALA A 31 8.32 7.65 -0.91
CA ALA A 31 8.57 8.75 -1.83
C ALA A 31 7.70 9.96 -1.49
N ARG A 32 8.06 11.13 -2.05
CA ARG A 32 7.25 12.36 -1.95
C ARG A 32 6.54 12.61 -3.26
N LYS A 33 5.21 12.55 -3.24
CA LYS A 33 4.37 13.01 -4.35
C LYS A 33 4.06 14.50 -4.13
N ASN A 34 4.74 15.37 -4.88
CA ASN A 34 4.63 16.82 -4.71
C ASN A 34 3.39 17.37 -5.43
N TYR A 35 2.58 18.16 -4.73
CA TYR A 35 1.46 18.91 -5.29
C TYR A 35 1.04 20.02 -4.33
N PHE A 36 0.64 21.17 -4.89
CA PHE A 36 0.17 22.31 -4.11
C PHE A 36 -1.34 22.29 -4.02
N TYR A 37 -1.87 22.14 -2.81
CA TYR A 37 -3.29 22.23 -2.54
C TYR A 37 -3.53 22.64 -1.08
N PRO A 38 -4.62 23.37 -0.75
CA PRO A 38 -4.88 23.83 0.61
C PRO A 38 -4.92 22.73 1.69
N ASP A 39 -5.28 21.50 1.31
CA ASP A 39 -5.33 20.34 2.22
C ASP A 39 -3.97 19.64 2.41
N SER A 40 -2.95 20.02 1.63
CA SER A 40 -1.62 19.44 1.63
C SER A 40 -0.63 20.42 2.25
N PRO A 41 -0.62 20.57 3.59
CA PRO A 41 0.17 21.60 4.27
C PRO A 41 1.68 21.47 4.07
N LYS A 42 2.16 20.29 3.67
CA LYS A 42 3.57 20.05 3.37
C LYS A 42 3.94 20.29 1.90
N GLY A 43 2.97 20.51 1.01
CA GLY A 43 3.17 20.58 -0.44
C GLY A 43 3.55 19.23 -1.08
N TYR A 44 3.47 18.14 -0.31
CA TYR A 44 3.69 16.78 -0.78
C TYR A 44 2.99 15.77 0.12
N GLN A 45 2.61 14.65 -0.47
CA GLN A 45 2.15 13.45 0.22
C GLN A 45 3.32 12.46 0.33
N ILE A 46 3.47 11.85 1.51
CA ILE A 46 4.36 10.69 1.68
C ILE A 46 3.59 9.47 1.16
N SER A 47 4.09 8.86 0.09
CA SER A 47 3.49 7.70 -0.58
C SER A 47 4.57 6.68 -0.95
N GLN A 48 4.25 5.70 -1.80
CA GLN A 48 5.23 4.79 -2.39
C GLN A 48 5.14 4.90 -3.92
N MET A 49 6.28 4.77 -4.60
CA MET A 49 6.35 4.86 -6.07
C MET A 49 6.99 3.58 -6.64
N ASP A 50 8.31 3.43 -6.52
CA ASP A 50 9.03 2.33 -7.21
C ASP A 50 9.11 1.03 -6.41
N LYS A 51 9.06 1.12 -5.07
CA LYS A 51 9.27 -0.03 -4.17
C LYS A 51 8.15 -0.09 -3.13
N PRO A 52 6.92 -0.46 -3.51
CA PRO A 52 5.79 -0.57 -2.58
C PRO A 52 6.06 -1.65 -1.52
N ILE A 53 5.33 -1.65 -0.40
CA ILE A 53 5.45 -2.72 0.63
C ILE A 53 4.89 -4.05 0.09
N VAL A 54 3.82 -3.97 -0.70
CA VAL A 54 3.05 -5.11 -1.22
C VAL A 54 2.88 -4.95 -2.72
N GLU A 55 3.14 -5.99 -3.49
CA GLU A 55 2.91 -6.03 -4.95
C GLU A 55 2.41 -7.39 -5.43
N ASP A 56 1.78 -7.41 -6.60
CA ASP A 56 1.39 -8.63 -7.33
C ASP A 56 0.57 -9.65 -6.52
N GLY A 57 -0.53 -9.20 -5.90
CA GLY A 57 -1.52 -10.07 -5.26
C GLY A 57 -2.79 -10.24 -6.09
N PHE A 58 -3.68 -11.13 -5.64
CA PHE A 58 -4.98 -11.38 -6.25
C PHE A 58 -6.07 -11.61 -5.19
N LEU A 59 -7.33 -11.50 -5.60
CA LEU A 59 -8.49 -11.72 -4.74
C LEU A 59 -9.53 -12.55 -5.48
N ASP A 60 -9.78 -13.78 -5.01
CA ASP A 60 -10.87 -14.59 -5.54
C ASP A 60 -12.22 -13.99 -5.13
N ILE A 61 -13.04 -13.66 -6.13
CA ILE A 61 -14.40 -13.16 -5.98
C ILE A 61 -15.37 -14.27 -6.36
N GLU A 62 -16.28 -14.60 -5.43
CA GLU A 62 -17.41 -15.48 -5.68
C GLU A 62 -18.58 -14.67 -6.26
N LEU A 63 -19.08 -15.10 -7.42
CA LEU A 63 -20.19 -14.48 -8.13
C LEU A 63 -21.54 -15.09 -7.71
N GLU A 64 -22.63 -14.41 -8.03
CA GLU A 64 -24.00 -14.84 -7.65
C GLU A 64 -24.38 -16.22 -8.22
N ASP A 65 -23.77 -16.63 -9.32
CA ASP A 65 -23.96 -17.94 -9.95
C ASP A 65 -23.06 -19.05 -9.35
N GLY A 66 -22.28 -18.72 -8.32
CA GLY A 66 -21.34 -19.62 -7.65
C GLY A 66 -20.02 -19.83 -8.38
N SER A 67 -19.80 -19.17 -9.53
CA SER A 67 -18.50 -19.18 -10.20
C SER A 67 -17.48 -18.30 -9.47
N ARG A 68 -16.19 -18.61 -9.63
CA ARG A 68 -15.08 -17.84 -9.03
C ARG A 68 -14.31 -17.12 -10.11
N LYS A 69 -13.99 -15.85 -9.83
CA LYS A 69 -13.15 -15.01 -10.66
C LYS A 69 -12.00 -14.46 -9.82
N GLU A 70 -10.78 -14.63 -10.30
CA GLU A 70 -9.59 -13.98 -9.77
C GLU A 70 -9.52 -12.48 -10.13
#